data_AF-A0A7W0KQ81-F1
#
_entry.id   AF-A0A7W0KQ81-F1
#
_cell.length_a   1.000
_cell.length_b   1.000
_cell.length_c   1.000
_cell.angle_alpha   90.00
_cell.angle_beta   90.00
_cell.angle_gamma   90.00
#
_symmetry.space_group_name_H-M   'P 1'
#
loop_
_entity.id
_entity.type
_entity.pdbx_description
1 polymer ?
#
loop_
_entity_poly.entity_id
_entity_poly.type
_entity_poly.pdbx_seq_one_letter_code
_entity_poly.pdbx_strand_id
1 'polypeptide(L)'
;DAPLFEPVGESDDVAVGSGAWTAVHHAFTAPKPEHLDTFDTDPGSALAHAYDLVCNGNEIGGGSLRIHRRDIQRRVFEVMGLGAAEAEEKFGFLLEAFRYGAPPHGGIAFGWDRICALLAGTPSIREVIAFPKTGGGFDPLTGAPAAITAAQRREAGVDATSEPTP
;
A
#
# COMPACT_ATOMS: atom_id res chain seq x y z
N ASP A 1 -20.15 1.84 -0.23
CA ASP A 1 -18.93 2.18 -1.00
C ASP A 1 -17.92 2.80 -0.07
N ALA A 2 -16.65 2.42 -0.22
CA ALA A 2 -15.61 2.80 0.72
C ALA A 2 -15.27 4.30 0.62
N PRO A 3 -14.91 4.95 1.73
CA PRO A 3 -14.30 6.28 1.71
C PRO A 3 -12.97 6.25 0.95
N LEU A 4 -12.58 7.38 0.38
CA LEU A 4 -11.28 7.54 -0.28
C LEU A 4 -10.15 7.76 0.73
N PHE A 5 -10.45 8.49 1.80
CA PHE A 5 -9.49 8.84 2.84
C PHE A 5 -10.04 8.53 4.23
N GLU A 6 -9.12 8.34 5.17
CA GLU A 6 -9.39 8.31 6.61
C GLU A 6 -8.45 9.28 7.34
N PRO A 7 -8.85 9.82 8.50
CA PRO A 7 -7.98 10.67 9.31
C PRO A 7 -6.76 9.92 9.82
N VAL A 8 -5.60 10.58 9.82
CA VAL A 8 -4.37 10.00 10.39
C VAL A 8 -4.54 9.80 11.90
N GLY A 9 -4.21 8.61 12.40
CA GLY A 9 -4.29 8.24 13.81
C GLY A 9 -5.58 7.55 14.23
N GLU A 10 -6.52 7.31 13.31
CA GLU A 10 -7.70 6.47 13.57
C GLU A 10 -7.44 4.97 13.34
N SER A 11 -6.41 4.63 12.55
CA SER A 11 -5.96 3.26 12.31
C SER A 11 -4.53 3.02 12.84
N ASP A 12 -4.18 1.74 13.03
CA ASP A 12 -2.81 1.29 13.37
C ASP A 12 -1.88 1.30 12.14
N ASP A 13 -2.38 1.72 10.97
CA ASP A 13 -1.64 1.72 9.72
C ASP A 13 -0.69 2.93 9.60
N VAL A 14 0.39 2.74 8.84
CA VAL A 14 1.37 3.80 8.60
C VAL A 14 0.83 4.77 7.55
N ALA A 15 0.63 6.02 7.96
CA ALA A 15 0.19 7.08 7.05
C ALA A 15 1.17 7.30 5.87
N VAL A 16 0.62 7.60 4.69
CA VAL A 16 1.42 7.78 3.46
C VAL A 16 2.34 9.00 3.53
N GLY A 17 1.92 10.05 4.24
CA GLY A 17 2.65 11.31 4.39
C GLY A 17 2.29 11.99 5.71
N SER A 18 2.71 13.26 5.86
CA SER A 18 2.50 14.04 7.09
C SER A 18 1.15 14.80 7.13
N GLY A 19 0.24 14.53 6.19
CA GLY A 19 -1.07 15.17 6.12
C GLY A 19 -2.02 14.70 7.23
N ALA A 20 -3.18 15.36 7.33
CA ALA A 20 -4.24 14.97 8.27
C ALA A 20 -5.05 13.75 7.78
N TRP A 21 -4.86 13.34 6.52
CA TRP A 21 -5.60 12.26 5.87
C TRP A 21 -4.64 11.24 5.26
N THR A 22 -5.01 9.97 5.28
CA THR A 22 -4.32 8.87 4.60
C THR A 22 -5.30 8.07 3.74
N ALA A 23 -4.83 7.20 2.86
CA ALA A 23 -5.69 6.37 2.02
C ALA A 23 -6.28 5.20 2.80
N VAL A 24 -7.56 4.91 2.57
CA VAL A 24 -8.23 3.70 3.10
C VAL A 24 -7.70 2.42 2.42
N HIS A 25 -7.46 2.45 1.10
CA HIS A 25 -6.93 1.29 0.36
C HIS A 25 -5.46 1.48 -0.05
N HIS A 26 -5.19 2.46 -0.90
CA HIS A 26 -3.85 2.95 -1.20
C HIS A 26 -3.93 4.26 -2.00
N ALA A 27 -2.82 5.01 -2.06
CA ALA A 27 -2.76 6.35 -2.67
C ALA A 27 -3.09 6.42 -4.18
N PHE A 28 -3.04 5.30 -4.90
CA PHE A 28 -3.33 5.25 -6.34
C PHE A 28 -4.80 4.95 -6.69
N THR A 29 -5.67 4.85 -5.69
CA THR A 29 -7.09 4.54 -5.88
C THR A 29 -7.82 5.74 -6.46
N ALA A 30 -8.59 5.52 -7.52
CA ALA A 30 -9.36 6.58 -8.15
C ALA A 30 -10.52 7.04 -7.24
N PRO A 31 -10.76 8.35 -7.12
CA PRO A 31 -12.04 8.86 -6.63
C PRO A 31 -13.15 8.40 -7.56
N LYS A 32 -14.37 8.29 -7.06
CA LYS A 32 -15.52 8.21 -7.96
C LYS A 32 -15.70 9.49 -8.78
N PRO A 33 -16.25 9.41 -10.02
CA PRO A 33 -16.47 10.55 -10.90
C PRO A 33 -17.13 11.74 -10.22
N GLU A 34 -18.15 11.49 -9.39
CA GLU A 34 -18.89 12.51 -8.65
C GLU A 34 -18.06 13.28 -7.60
N HIS A 35 -16.91 12.73 -7.18
CA HIS A 35 -16.00 13.35 -6.20
C HIS A 35 -14.69 13.88 -6.81
N LEU A 36 -14.48 13.74 -8.13
CA LEU A 36 -13.22 14.14 -8.79
C LEU A 36 -12.84 15.61 -8.57
N ASP A 37 -13.84 16.49 -8.42
CA ASP A 37 -13.62 17.92 -8.25
C ASP A 37 -13.59 18.35 -6.77
N THR A 38 -14.00 17.49 -5.84
CA THR A 38 -14.19 17.87 -4.43
C THR A 38 -13.34 17.08 -3.44
N PHE A 39 -12.71 15.98 -3.84
CA PHE A 39 -12.04 15.06 -2.91
C PHE A 39 -10.89 15.70 -2.11
N ASP A 40 -10.31 16.79 -2.61
CA ASP A 40 -9.22 17.53 -1.96
C ASP A 40 -9.71 18.68 -1.09
N THR A 41 -10.89 19.22 -1.36
CA THR A 41 -11.53 20.26 -0.54
C THR A 41 -12.46 19.71 0.54
N ASP A 42 -13.08 18.57 0.29
CA ASP A 42 -13.95 17.82 1.21
C ASP A 42 -13.57 16.33 1.22
N PRO A 43 -12.37 15.98 1.76
CA PRO A 43 -11.85 14.62 1.76
C PRO A 43 -12.70 13.63 2.55
N GLY A 44 -13.40 14.07 3.59
CA GLY A 44 -14.22 13.19 4.44
C GLY A 44 -15.44 12.63 3.74
N SER A 45 -16.00 13.36 2.76
CA SER A 45 -17.16 12.90 1.97
C SER A 45 -16.75 12.15 0.69
N ALA A 46 -15.46 12.12 0.35
CA ALA A 46 -14.98 11.55 -0.90
C ALA A 46 -15.06 10.01 -0.89
N LEU A 47 -15.70 9.44 -1.91
CA LEU A 47 -15.79 7.99 -2.08
C LEU A 47 -14.77 7.47 -3.11
N ALA A 48 -14.27 6.27 -2.84
CA ALA A 48 -13.34 5.56 -3.72
C ALA A 48 -14.06 4.67 -4.74
N HIS A 49 -13.43 4.49 -5.90
CA HIS A 49 -13.71 3.37 -6.80
C HIS A 49 -13.00 2.08 -6.35
N ALA A 50 -13.15 1.72 -5.08
CA ALA A 50 -12.58 0.53 -4.47
C ALA A 50 -13.67 -0.53 -4.20
N TYR A 51 -13.24 -1.78 -4.08
CA TYR A 51 -14.11 -2.93 -3.88
C TYR A 51 -13.36 -4.06 -3.17
N ASP A 52 -14.05 -4.71 -2.24
CA ASP A 52 -13.55 -5.87 -1.50
C ASP A 52 -14.47 -7.08 -1.73
N LEU A 53 -13.87 -8.26 -1.70
CA LEU A 53 -14.56 -9.55 -1.69
C LEU A 53 -14.47 -10.15 -0.28
N VAL A 54 -15.62 -10.37 0.33
CA VAL A 54 -15.75 -10.92 1.67
C VAL A 54 -16.37 -12.31 1.62
N CYS A 55 -15.79 -13.26 2.36
CA CYS A 55 -16.32 -14.61 2.54
C CYS A 55 -16.39 -14.96 4.02
N ASN A 56 -17.59 -15.28 4.53
CA ASN A 56 -17.83 -15.65 5.92
C ASN A 56 -17.20 -14.67 6.95
N GLY A 57 -17.31 -13.36 6.69
CA GLY A 57 -16.75 -12.31 7.55
C GLY A 57 -15.23 -12.12 7.44
N ASN A 58 -14.56 -12.75 6.47
CA ASN A 58 -13.15 -12.54 6.18
C ASN A 58 -13.01 -11.78 4.87
N GLU A 59 -12.22 -10.72 4.84
CA GLU A 59 -11.73 -10.14 3.59
C GLU A 59 -10.81 -11.18 2.90
N ILE A 60 -11.11 -11.51 1.64
CA ILE A 60 -10.33 -12.48 0.84
C ILE A 60 -9.74 -11.88 -0.43
N GLY A 61 -10.08 -10.63 -0.74
CA GLY A 61 -9.45 -9.86 -1.79
C GLY A 61 -9.98 -8.44 -1.84
N GLY A 62 -9.19 -7.54 -2.40
CA GLY A 62 -9.46 -6.11 -2.45
C GLY A 62 -8.78 -5.48 -3.65
N GLY A 63 -9.40 -4.44 -4.19
CA GLY A 63 -8.95 -3.78 -5.41
C GLY A 63 -9.60 -2.43 -5.65
N SER A 64 -9.12 -1.74 -6.68
CA SER A 64 -9.73 -0.48 -7.11
C SER A 64 -9.45 -0.16 -8.58
N LEU A 65 -10.24 0.75 -9.15
CA LEU A 65 -9.83 1.47 -10.35
C LEU A 65 -8.71 2.44 -9.98
N ARG A 66 -7.73 2.58 -10.88
CA ARG A 66 -6.52 3.37 -10.61
C ARG A 66 -6.59 4.75 -11.23
N ILE A 67 -5.95 5.69 -10.57
CA ILE A 67 -5.64 6.99 -11.16
C ILE A 67 -4.61 6.77 -12.27
N HIS A 68 -4.90 7.32 -13.45
CA HIS A 68 -4.02 7.28 -14.62
C HIS A 68 -3.69 8.69 -15.14
N ARG A 69 -4.07 9.73 -14.39
CA ARG A 69 -3.80 11.13 -14.69
C ARG A 69 -2.91 11.76 -13.62
N ARG A 70 -1.84 12.42 -14.06
CA ARG A 70 -0.82 13.03 -13.18
C ARG A 70 -1.38 14.12 -12.27
N ASP A 71 -2.28 14.95 -12.78
CA ASP A 71 -2.88 16.06 -12.03
C ASP A 71 -3.76 15.56 -10.87
N ILE A 72 -4.58 14.53 -11.12
CA ILE A 72 -5.39 13.90 -10.07
C ILE A 72 -4.49 13.22 -9.02
N GLN A 73 -3.46 12.48 -9.45
CA GLN A 73 -2.57 11.80 -8.52
C GLN A 73 -1.81 12.78 -7.62
N ARG A 74 -1.41 13.93 -8.15
CA ARG A 74 -0.76 15.00 -7.38
C ARG A 74 -1.67 15.59 -6.31
N ARG A 75 -2.93 15.89 -6.65
CA ARG A 75 -3.92 16.36 -5.67
C ARG A 75 -4.13 15.35 -4.54
N VAL A 76 -4.18 14.05 -4.85
CA VAL A 76 -4.25 13.00 -3.82
C VAL A 76 -3.03 13.00 -2.91
N PHE A 77 -1.82 13.14 -3.46
CA PHE A 77 -0.59 13.27 -2.67
C PHE A 77 -0.57 14.52 -1.80
N GLU A 78 -1.06 15.65 -2.30
CA GLU A 78 -1.17 16.90 -1.54
C GLU A 78 -2.12 16.76 -0.33
N VAL A 79 -3.27 16.10 -0.50
CA VAL A 79 -4.20 15.78 0.61
C VAL A 79 -3.51 14.95 1.70
N MET A 80 -2.63 14.03 1.30
CA MET A 80 -1.82 13.20 2.21
C MET A 80 -0.59 13.90 2.76
N GLY A 81 -0.35 15.16 2.40
CA GLY A 81 0.79 15.95 2.86
C GLY A 81 2.13 15.61 2.19
N LEU A 82 2.12 14.93 1.03
CA LEU A 82 3.34 14.77 0.22
C LEU A 82 3.49 15.98 -0.72
N GLY A 83 4.52 16.78 -0.45
CA GLY A 83 4.85 17.93 -1.28
C GLY A 83 5.33 17.52 -2.69
N ALA A 84 5.29 18.44 -3.64
CA ALA A 84 5.64 18.16 -5.04
C ALA A 84 7.05 17.58 -5.24
N ALA A 85 8.05 18.07 -4.48
CA ALA A 85 9.42 17.57 -4.55
C ALA A 85 9.52 16.12 -4.05
N GLU A 86 8.89 15.83 -2.92
CA GLU A 86 8.87 14.49 -2.32
C GLU A 86 8.08 13.49 -3.17
N ALA A 87 6.94 13.91 -3.73
CA ALA A 87 6.16 13.09 -4.64
C ALA A 87 6.92 12.77 -5.93
N GLU A 88 7.70 13.71 -6.46
CA GLU A 88 8.54 13.49 -7.63
C GLU A 88 9.75 12.58 -7.31
N GLU A 89 10.38 12.77 -6.14
CA GLU A 89 11.48 11.91 -5.67
C GLU A 89 11.04 10.45 -5.49
N LYS A 90 9.90 10.23 -4.81
CA LYS A 90 9.40 8.89 -4.48
C LYS A 90 8.64 8.23 -5.63
N PHE A 91 7.87 8.99 -6.41
CA PHE A 91 6.91 8.47 -7.39
C PHE A 91 7.04 9.09 -8.79
N GLY A 92 8.08 9.88 -9.06
CA GLY A 92 8.28 10.57 -10.35
C GLY A 92 8.27 9.62 -11.54
N PHE A 93 8.86 8.42 -11.41
CA PHE A 93 8.84 7.41 -12.48
C PHE A 93 7.41 7.01 -12.91
N LEU A 94 6.49 6.90 -11.95
CA LEU A 94 5.08 6.56 -12.22
C LEU A 94 4.32 7.78 -12.78
N LEU A 95 4.53 8.95 -12.18
CA LEU A 95 3.88 10.19 -12.62
C LEU A 95 4.30 10.58 -14.05
N GLU A 96 5.54 10.30 -14.42
CA GLU A 96 6.07 10.51 -15.77
C GLU A 96 5.48 9.49 -16.74
N ALA A 97 5.31 8.22 -16.34
CA ALA A 97 4.67 7.19 -17.17
C ALA A 97 3.24 7.57 -17.60
N PHE A 98 2.47 8.26 -16.74
CA PHE A 98 1.11 8.72 -17.09
C PHE A 98 1.07 9.67 -18.30
N ARG A 99 2.18 10.37 -18.60
CA ARG A 99 2.26 11.30 -19.74
C ARG A 99 2.34 10.60 -21.09
N TYR A 100 2.72 9.33 -21.11
CA TYR A 100 2.88 8.55 -22.34
C TYR A 100 1.62 7.74 -22.71
N GLY A 101 0.46 8.14 -22.19
CA GLY A 101 -0.83 7.54 -22.55
C GLY A 101 -1.21 6.33 -21.70
N ALA A 102 -1.09 6.45 -20.37
CA ALA A 102 -1.57 5.41 -19.46
C ALA A 102 -3.09 5.22 -19.63
N PRO A 103 -3.58 4.01 -19.95
CA PRO A 103 -5.00 3.77 -20.14
C PRO A 103 -5.75 3.77 -18.80
N PRO A 104 -7.09 3.91 -18.80
CA PRO A 104 -7.90 3.51 -17.67
C PRO A 104 -7.60 2.05 -17.30
N HIS A 105 -7.26 1.80 -16.03
CA HIS A 105 -6.90 0.47 -15.56
C HIS A 105 -7.38 0.28 -14.11
N GLY A 106 -7.50 -0.98 -13.73
CA GLY A 106 -7.95 -1.42 -12.42
C GLY A 106 -7.49 -2.84 -12.18
N GLY A 107 -7.55 -3.28 -10.93
CA GLY A 107 -7.16 -4.63 -10.59
C GLY A 107 -7.56 -4.99 -9.18
N ILE A 108 -7.34 -6.27 -8.85
CA ILE A 108 -7.67 -6.86 -7.57
C ILE A 108 -6.54 -7.80 -7.15
N ALA A 109 -6.29 -7.90 -5.85
CA ALA A 109 -5.42 -8.90 -5.25
C ALA A 109 -6.25 -9.77 -4.30
N PHE A 110 -5.90 -11.06 -4.22
CA PHE A 110 -6.55 -12.00 -3.33
C PHE A 110 -5.62 -12.42 -2.20
N GLY A 111 -6.14 -12.48 -0.98
CA GLY A 111 -5.48 -13.08 0.16
C GLY A 111 -5.44 -14.60 0.00
N TRP A 112 -4.49 -15.10 -0.79
CA TRP A 112 -4.50 -16.49 -1.25
C TRP A 112 -4.41 -17.50 -0.11
N ASP A 113 -3.55 -17.26 0.88
CA ASP A 113 -3.43 -18.13 2.05
C ASP A 113 -4.74 -18.17 2.87
N ARG A 114 -5.45 -17.03 2.95
CA ARG A 114 -6.76 -16.97 3.63
C ARG A 114 -7.81 -17.78 2.88
N ILE A 115 -7.84 -17.69 1.55
CA ILE A 115 -8.73 -18.50 0.71
C ILE A 115 -8.46 -19.98 0.94
N CYS A 116 -7.20 -20.40 0.87
CA CYS A 116 -6.80 -21.79 1.13
C CYS A 116 -7.23 -22.25 2.54
N ALA A 117 -7.02 -21.43 3.58
CA ALA A 117 -7.42 -21.77 4.95
C ALA A 117 -8.94 -21.94 5.09
N LEU A 118 -9.73 -21.05 4.47
CA LEU A 118 -11.19 -21.15 4.48
C LEU A 118 -11.68 -22.41 3.76
N LEU A 119 -11.10 -22.74 2.61
CA LEU A 119 -11.43 -23.96 1.86
C LEU A 119 -11.02 -25.25 2.59
N ALA A 120 -9.89 -25.21 3.29
CA ALA A 120 -9.41 -26.32 4.12
C ALA A 120 -10.15 -26.44 5.47
N GLY A 121 -10.99 -25.46 5.83
CA GLY A 121 -11.68 -25.42 7.11
C GLY A 121 -10.75 -25.19 8.31
N THR A 122 -9.61 -24.54 8.11
CA THR A 122 -8.61 -24.30 9.16
C THR A 122 -8.71 -22.87 9.71
N PRO A 123 -8.49 -22.67 11.03
CA PRO A 123 -8.61 -21.35 11.64
C PRO A 123 -7.40 -20.44 11.38
N SER A 124 -6.29 -21.00 10.90
CA SER A 124 -5.00 -20.32 10.77
C SER A 124 -4.39 -20.58 9.39
N ILE A 125 -3.87 -19.53 8.76
CA ILE A 125 -3.14 -19.64 7.48
C ILE A 125 -1.86 -20.48 7.62
N ARG A 126 -1.35 -20.66 8.85
CA ARG A 126 -0.18 -21.52 9.10
C ARG A 126 -0.43 -22.98 8.70
N GLU A 127 -1.67 -23.44 8.73
CA GLU A 127 -2.05 -24.81 8.37
C GLU A 127 -2.03 -25.07 6.85
N VAL A 128 -1.92 -24.02 6.03
CA VAL A 128 -1.90 -24.11 4.56
C VAL A 128 -0.59 -23.61 3.95
N ILE A 129 0.39 -23.26 4.79
CA ILE A 129 1.74 -22.85 4.40
C ILE A 129 2.70 -23.97 4.82
N ALA A 130 3.57 -24.42 3.93
CA ALA A 130 4.46 -25.55 4.21
C ALA A 130 5.41 -25.32 5.40
N PHE A 131 5.98 -24.12 5.51
CA PHE A 131 6.95 -23.75 6.56
C PHE A 131 6.62 -22.36 7.15
N PRO A 132 5.54 -22.26 7.95
CA PRO A 132 5.04 -21.00 8.45
C PRO A 132 5.94 -20.43 9.56
N LYS A 133 5.83 -19.13 9.79
CA LYS A 133 6.51 -18.42 10.89
C LYS A 133 5.60 -18.32 12.11
N THR A 134 6.19 -18.22 13.30
CA THR A 134 5.44 -17.95 14.55
C THR A 134 5.16 -16.45 14.71
N GLY A 135 4.52 -16.06 15.83
CA GLY A 135 4.38 -14.63 16.17
C GLY A 135 5.75 -13.94 16.21
N GLY A 136 5.80 -12.69 15.74
CA GLY A 136 7.05 -11.90 15.66
C GLY A 136 7.98 -12.25 14.49
N GLY A 137 7.54 -13.06 13.53
CA GLY A 137 8.32 -13.35 12.31
C GLY A 137 9.43 -14.40 12.49
N PHE A 138 9.50 -15.07 13.64
CA PHE A 138 10.50 -16.10 13.92
C PHE A 138 10.21 -17.42 13.18
N ASP A 139 11.26 -18.05 12.68
CA ASP A 139 11.25 -19.38 12.07
C ASP A 139 11.84 -20.42 13.04
N PRO A 140 11.02 -21.24 13.72
CA PRO A 140 11.53 -22.27 14.62
C PRO A 140 12.19 -23.44 13.89
N LEU A 141 11.94 -23.64 12.59
CA LEU A 141 12.54 -24.73 11.81
C LEU A 141 14.02 -24.45 11.52
N THR A 142 14.34 -23.20 11.16
CA THR A 142 15.70 -22.81 10.75
C THR A 142 16.41 -21.92 11.77
N GLY A 143 15.72 -21.42 12.79
CA GLY A 143 16.23 -20.45 13.74
C GLY A 143 16.38 -19.03 13.18
N ALA A 144 15.62 -18.66 12.14
CA ALA A 144 15.68 -17.34 11.52
C ALA A 144 14.77 -16.31 12.22
N PRO A 145 15.09 -15.00 12.18
CA PRO A 145 16.30 -14.40 11.62
C PRO A 145 17.53 -14.65 12.49
N ALA A 146 18.72 -14.65 11.87
CA ALA A 146 20.00 -14.81 12.55
C ALA A 146 20.94 -13.63 12.22
N ALA A 147 21.92 -13.38 13.09
CA ALA A 147 22.92 -12.36 12.85
C ALA A 147 23.83 -12.71 11.66
N ILE A 148 24.21 -11.71 10.88
CA ILE A 148 25.21 -11.84 9.81
C ILE A 148 26.61 -11.51 10.34
N THR A 149 27.65 -12.01 9.65
CA THR A 149 29.04 -11.70 10.01
C THR A 149 29.41 -10.25 9.69
N ALA A 150 30.46 -9.74 10.34
CA ALA A 150 30.99 -8.40 10.05
C ALA A 150 31.50 -8.26 8.60
N ALA A 151 32.00 -9.35 7.99
CA ALA A 151 32.39 -9.37 6.59
C ALA A 151 31.18 -9.17 5.66
N GLN A 152 30.12 -9.97 5.85
CA GLN A 152 28.87 -9.83 5.09
C GLN A 152 28.22 -8.47 5.26
N ARG A 153 28.21 -7.90 6.48
CA ARG A 153 27.64 -6.58 6.74
C ARG A 153 28.38 -5.46 6.01
N ARG A 154 29.72 -5.58 5.94
CA ARG A 154 30.58 -4.65 5.19
C ARG A 154 30.36 -4.76 3.69
N GLU A 155 30.33 -5.99 3.16
CA GLU A 155 30.07 -6.25 1.74
C GLU A 155 28.69 -5.78 1.29
N ALA A 156 27.69 -5.88 2.16
CA ALA A 156 26.34 -5.39 1.91
C ALA A 156 26.20 -3.86 1.98
N GLY A 157 27.23 -3.13 2.43
CA GLY A 157 27.24 -1.67 2.47
C GLY A 157 26.36 -1.04 3.55
N VAL A 158 25.90 -1.81 4.54
CA VAL A 158 24.92 -1.33 5.56
C VAL A 158 25.45 -0.14 6.38
N ASP A 159 26.75 -0.10 6.66
CA ASP A 159 27.42 1.00 7.40
C ASP A 159 28.25 1.92 6.49
N ALA A 160 28.08 1.83 5.17
CA ALA A 160 28.82 2.69 4.26
C ALA A 160 28.38 4.14 4.44
N THR A 161 29.33 5.05 4.62
CA THR A 161 29.07 6.49 4.58
C THR A 161 28.83 6.89 3.13
N SER A 162 27.72 7.57 2.85
CA SER A 162 27.49 8.13 1.52
C SER A 162 28.55 9.17 1.18
N GLU A 163 29.07 9.13 -0.04
CA GLU A 163 29.87 10.26 -0.56
C GLU A 163 28.92 11.44 -0.82
N PRO A 164 29.34 12.67 -0.49
CA PRO A 164 28.55 13.85 -0.85
C PRO A 164 28.42 13.91 -2.37
N THR A 165 27.18 14.06 -2.85
CA THR A 165 26.89 14.25 -4.28
C THR A 165 27.69 15.46 -4.81
N PRO A 166 28.44 15.33 -5.93
CA PRO A 166 29.11 16.46 -6.55
C PRO A 166 28.17 17.58 -7.00
#